data_AF-A0A970KUY4-F1
#
_entry.id   AF-A0A970KUY4-F1
#
_cell.length_a   1.000
_cell.length_b   1.000
_cell.length_c   1.000
_cell.angle_alpha   90.00
_cell.angle_beta   90.00
_cell.angle_gamma   90.00
#
_symmetry.space_group_name_H-M   'P 1'
#
loop_
_entity.id
_entity.type
_entity.pdbx_description
1 polymer ?
#
loop_
_entity_poly.entity_id
_entity_poly.type
_entity_poly.pdbx_seq_one_letter_code
_entity_poly.pdbx_strand_id
1 'polypeptide(L)' 'MPDAKYVKYGGVRFVNNASPEEINRYVRDLPPEDRESLFEVIKILHDEGLITVLEDEPMTTVDENMLPYLE' A
#
# COMPACT_ATOMS: atom_id res chain seq x y z
N MET A 1 -16.57 18.38 -4.87
CA MET A 1 -15.39 17.75 -4.23
C MET A 1 -14.69 16.98 -5.33
N PRO A 2 -13.38 17.16 -5.56
CA PRO A 2 -12.71 16.46 -6.66
C PRO A 2 -12.78 14.95 -6.41
N ASP A 3 -13.09 14.19 -7.45
CA ASP A 3 -13.27 12.75 -7.39
C ASP A 3 -12.00 12.08 -6.84
N ALA A 4 -12.11 11.47 -5.66
CA ALA A 4 -11.01 10.71 -5.08
C ALA A 4 -10.66 9.54 -6.02
N LYS A 5 -9.41 9.49 -6.46
CA LYS A 5 -8.91 8.41 -7.32
C LYS A 5 -8.48 7.25 -6.42
N TYR A 6 -9.21 6.16 -6.49
CA TYR A 6 -8.90 4.94 -5.75
C TYR A 6 -8.09 3.99 -6.63
N VAL A 7 -6.94 3.55 -6.13
CA VAL A 7 -6.17 2.44 -6.73
C VAL A 7 -6.53 1.17 -5.95
N LYS A 8 -6.93 0.10 -6.65
CA LYS A 8 -7.21 -1.22 -6.06
C LYS A 8 -6.11 -2.19 -6.47
N TYR A 9 -5.36 -2.72 -5.50
CA TYR A 9 -4.42 -3.82 -5.74
C TYR A 9 -4.36 -4.74 -4.52
N GLY A 10 -4.55 -6.05 -4.72
CA GLY A 10 -4.64 -7.01 -3.61
C GLY A 10 -5.80 -6.76 -2.63
N GLY A 11 -6.87 -6.09 -3.07
CA GLY A 11 -8.00 -5.71 -2.20
C GLY A 11 -7.82 -4.37 -1.49
N VAL A 12 -6.58 -3.91 -1.34
CA VAL A 12 -6.24 -2.65 -0.66
C VAL A 12 -6.64 -1.46 -1.52
N ARG A 13 -7.38 -0.53 -0.92
CA ARG A 13 -7.70 0.78 -1.48
C ARG A 13 -6.99 1.84 -0.65
N PHE A 14 -6.47 2.88 -1.29
CA PHE A 14 -5.88 4.01 -0.59
C PHE A 14 -6.15 5.33 -1.31
N VAL A 15 -5.98 6.43 -0.58
CA VAL A 15 -5.96 7.79 -1.11
C VAL A 15 -4.58 8.40 -0.92
N ASN A 16 -4.16 9.25 -1.85
CA ASN A 16 -2.90 9.97 -1.74
C ASN A 16 -3.06 11.20 -0.85
N ASN A 17 -2.18 11.36 0.12
CA ASN A 17 -2.06 12.56 0.94
C ASN A 17 -1.02 13.54 0.36
N ALA A 18 -0.12 13.04 -0.49
CA ALA A 18 0.91 13.79 -1.20
C ALA A 18 0.71 13.74 -2.72
N SER A 19 1.46 14.58 -3.46
CA SER A 19 1.41 14.55 -4.93
C SER A 19 1.95 13.21 -5.47
N PRO A 20 1.47 12.73 -6.63
CA PRO A 20 2.06 11.55 -7.26
C PRO A 20 3.56 11.69 -7.52
N GLU A 21 4.05 12.90 -7.83
CA GLU A 21 5.46 13.18 -8.05
C GLU A 21 6.28 13.02 -6.77
N GLU A 22 5.74 13.47 -5.63
CA GLU A 22 6.36 13.30 -4.31
C GLU A 22 6.41 11.83 -3.90
N ILE A 23 5.29 11.11 -4.00
CA ILE A 23 5.22 9.68 -3.71
C ILE A 23 6.21 8.91 -4.58
N ASN A 24 6.22 9.16 -5.89
CA ASN A 24 7.12 8.47 -6.80
C ASN A 24 8.60 8.78 -6.53
N ARG A 25 8.92 9.99 -6.06
CA ARG A 25 10.28 10.34 -5.66
C ARG A 25 10.66 9.58 -4.40
N TYR A 26 9.79 9.60 -3.39
CA TYR A 26 9.98 8.85 -2.14
C TYR A 26 10.24 7.36 -2.41
N VAL A 27 9.40 6.71 -3.21
CA VAL A 27 9.57 5.29 -3.57
C VAL A 27 10.88 5.05 -4.34
N ARG A 28 11.32 5.99 -5.19
CA ARG A 28 12.60 5.84 -5.90
C ARG A 28 13.82 5.97 -4.98
N ASP A 29 13.69 6.69 -3.89
CA ASP A 29 14.77 6.92 -2.93
C ASP A 29 14.83 5.84 -1.83
N LEU A 30 13.82 4.95 -1.76
CA LEU A 30 13.84 3.79 -0.87
C LEU A 30 14.99 2.82 -1.19
N PRO A 31 15.55 2.14 -0.16
CA PRO A 31 16.48 1.04 -0.35
C PRO A 31 15.95 0.00 -1.35
N PRO A 32 16.80 -0.60 -2.20
CA PRO A 32 16.36 -1.59 -3.19
C PRO A 32 15.47 -2.70 -2.61
N GLU A 33 15.85 -3.24 -1.45
CA GLU A 33 15.16 -4.29 -0.70
C GLU A 33 13.72 -3.91 -0.32
N ASP A 34 13.48 -2.66 0.06
CA ASP A 34 12.16 -2.17 0.49
C ASP A 34 11.20 -1.95 -0.69
N ARG A 35 11.74 -1.98 -1.92
CA ARG A 35 10.96 -1.81 -3.16
C ARG A 35 10.69 -3.13 -3.88
N GLU A 36 11.20 -4.25 -3.36
CA GLU A 36 10.99 -5.57 -3.95
C GLU A 36 9.54 -6.07 -3.75
N SER A 37 8.88 -5.58 -2.70
CA SER A 37 7.50 -5.93 -2.35
C SER A 37 6.59 -4.72 -2.40
N LEU A 38 5.54 -4.80 -3.20
CA LEU A 38 4.52 -3.74 -3.23
C LEU A 38 3.78 -3.59 -1.89
N PHE A 39 3.61 -4.68 -1.13
CA PHE A 39 3.05 -4.61 0.22
C PHE A 39 3.92 -3.75 1.13
N GLU A 40 5.24 -3.95 1.10
CA GLU A 40 6.17 -3.19 1.91
C GLU A 40 6.17 -1.72 1.50
N VAL A 41 6.17 -1.43 0.20
CA VAL A 41 6.05 -0.05 -0.31
C VAL A 41 4.75 0.62 0.18
N ILE A 42 3.60 -0.06 0.10
CA ILE A 42 2.33 0.51 0.57
C ILE A 42 2.36 0.76 2.08
N LYS A 43 2.91 -0.18 2.86
CA LYS A 43 3.06 -0.03 4.31
C LYS A 43 3.94 1.16 4.67
N ILE A 44 5.12 1.29 4.04
CA ILE A 44 6.02 2.43 4.27
C ILE A 44 5.33 3.75 3.90
N LEU A 45 4.66 3.82 2.74
CA LEU A 45 3.95 5.03 2.33
C LEU A 45 2.82 5.42 3.29
N HIS A 46 2.15 4.43 3.89
CA HIS A 46 1.13 4.63 4.90
C HIS A 46 1.74 5.14 6.21
N ASP A 47 2.80 4.48 6.68
CA ASP A 47 3.47 4.80 7.96
C ASP A 47 4.09 6.21 7.92
N GLU A 48 4.55 6.65 6.74
CA GLU A 48 5.07 8.00 6.49
C GLU A 48 3.96 9.03 6.20
N GLY A 49 2.69 8.59 6.17
CA GLY A 49 1.53 9.45 5.96
C GLY A 49 1.39 9.98 4.53
N LEU A 50 2.11 9.42 3.55
CA LEU A 50 2.02 9.81 2.14
C LEU A 50 0.76 9.27 1.45
N ILE A 51 0.22 8.16 1.98
CA ILE A 51 -1.09 7.63 1.62
C ILE A 51 -1.92 7.30 2.87
N THR A 52 -3.23 7.21 2.69
CA THR A 52 -4.15 6.67 3.71
C THR A 52 -4.79 5.41 3.15
N VAL A 53 -4.57 4.26 3.79
CA VAL A 53 -5.23 3.01 3.45
C VAL A 53 -6.68 3.04 3.95
N LEU A 54 -7.62 2.66 3.09
CA LEU A 54 -9.05 2.62 3.39
C LEU A 54 -9.39 1.21 3.89
N GLU A 55 -9.67 1.09 5.18
CA GLU A 55 -9.83 -0.16 5.96
C GLU A 55 -11.04 -1.03 5.59
N ASP A 56 -11.61 -0.89 4.39
CA ASP A 56 -12.77 -1.70 4.02
C ASP A 56 -12.43 -3.20 3.87
N GLU A 57 -11.14 -3.55 3.74
CA GLU A 57 -10.62 -4.93 3.83
C GLU A 57 -9.22 -4.94 4.47
N PRO A 58 -8.89 -5.88 5.38
CA PRO A 58 -7.55 -6.01 5.95
C PRO A 58 -6.53 -6.27 4.83
N MET A 59 -5.33 -5.67 4.94
CA MET A 59 -4.20 -5.92 4.05
C MET A 59 -3.71 -7.37 4.23
N THR A 60 -4.44 -8.33 3.67
CA THR A 60 -4.07 -9.74 3.73
C THR A 60 -3.09 -10.03 2.61
N THR A 61 -1.87 -10.39 2.97
CA THR A 61 -1.01 -11.14 2.05
C THR A 61 -1.66 -12.52 1.84
N VAL A 62 -1.58 -13.06 0.62
CA VAL A 62 -2.21 -14.35 0.27
C VAL A 62 -1.78 -15.49 1.22
N ASP A 63 -0.63 -15.34 1.90
CA ASP A 63 -0.06 -16.31 2.83
C ASP A 63 -0.84 -16.44 4.15
N GLU A 64 -1.38 -15.36 4.71
CA GLU A 64 -2.06 -15.41 6.02
C GLU A 64 -3.43 -16.11 5.96
N ASN A 65 -4.05 -16.15 4.78
CA ASN A 65 -5.32 -16.82 4.55
C ASN A 65 -5.20 -18.35 4.36
N MET A 66 -3.98 -18.90 4.26
CA MET A 66 -3.76 -20.37 4.21
C MET A 66 -3.52 -21.02 5.57
N LEU A 67 -3.29 -20.23 6.62
CA LEU A 67 -3.13 -20.74 8.00
C LEU A 67 -4.28 -21.62 8.51
N PRO A 68 -5.58 -21.37 8.17
CA PRO A 68 -6.68 -22.22 8.62
C PRO A 68 -6.82 -23.56 7.86
N TYR A 69 -6.03 -23.76 6.79
CA TYR A 69 -6.15 -24.93 5.90
C TYR A 69 -4.90 -25.84 5.95
N LEU A 70 -3.98 -25.59 6.88
CA LEU A 70 -2.78 -26.39 7.13
C LEU A 70 -2.98 -27.49 8.20
N GLU A 71 -4.20 -27.99 8.38
CA GLU A 71 -4.49 -29.21 9.17
C GLU A 71 -4.29 -30.49 8.36
#